data_AF-A0A9Q0AU64-F1
#
_entry.id   AF-A0A9Q0AU64-F1
#
_cell.length_a   1.000
_cell.length_b   1.000
_cell.length_c   1.000
_cell.angle_alpha   90.00
_cell.angle_beta   90.00
_cell.angle_gamma   90.00
#
_symmetry.space_group_name_H-M   'P 1'
#
loop_
_entity.id
_entity.type
_entity.pdbx_description
1 polymer ?
#
loop_
_entity_poly.entity_id
_entity_poly.type
_entity_poly.pdbx_seq_one_letter_code
_entity_poly.pdbx_strand_id
1 'polypeptide(L)'
;MNCIQADRDCSYTGHGTAPDPSSSVPQPETEPSSERSSASTTPSAAPPTSVHIPAAPGSGMYSAHDNVSGPRNDDAVNVTHLRLFHHFGEFIVPLFAGSKDTDLGREYLRNYHKAAFSSEYLMHEILAFSASHLARTESHPAAKSYAHLATSLQTKAISLFNVSTQNPGLNTIVGTFHFSSLLGTHLLSDTISLRDISLDDYLNHFDRYLKVG
;
A
#
# COMPACT_ATOMS: atom_id res chain seq x y z
N MET A 1 14.19 -5.29 -10.00
CA MET A 1 12.82 -5.32 -10.57
C MET A 1 12.73 -6.48 -11.54
N ASN A 2 11.53 -6.93 -11.90
CA ASN A 2 11.32 -8.11 -12.74
C ASN A 2 10.61 -7.68 -14.04
N CYS A 3 11.34 -7.63 -15.17
CA CYS A 3 10.91 -6.86 -16.36
C CYS A 3 9.90 -7.58 -17.28
N ILE A 4 9.45 -8.79 -16.91
CA ILE A 4 8.70 -9.71 -17.76
C ILE A 4 7.26 -9.21 -18.10
N GLN A 5 6.76 -8.19 -17.40
CA GLN A 5 5.36 -7.73 -17.48
C GLN A 5 5.14 -6.50 -18.39
N ALA A 6 6.13 -6.09 -19.20
CA ALA A 6 6.10 -4.79 -19.89
C ALA A 6 6.12 -4.85 -21.43
N ASP A 7 6.19 -6.04 -22.04
CA ASP A 7 6.42 -6.26 -23.49
C ASP A 7 7.56 -5.39 -24.06
N ARG A 8 8.69 -5.37 -23.33
CA ARG A 8 9.90 -4.63 -23.68
C ARG A 8 11.09 -5.56 -23.66
N ASP A 9 11.80 -5.60 -24.79
CA ASP A 9 13.05 -6.34 -24.88
C ASP A 9 14.09 -5.75 -23.91
N CYS A 10 14.81 -6.63 -23.22
CA CYS A 10 15.61 -6.31 -22.04
C CYS A 10 17.07 -6.72 -22.24
N SER A 11 17.80 -5.95 -23.03
CA SER A 11 19.23 -6.14 -23.22
C SER A 11 20.05 -5.61 -22.04
N TYR A 12 20.96 -6.45 -21.52
CA TYR A 12 22.06 -6.00 -20.66
C TYR A 12 23.28 -5.70 -21.55
N THR A 13 23.89 -4.53 -21.38
CA THR A 13 25.11 -4.14 -22.08
C THR A 13 26.35 -4.84 -21.51
N GLY A 14 26.53 -6.11 -21.90
CA GLY A 14 27.72 -6.89 -21.58
C GLY A 14 29.01 -6.26 -22.15
N HIS A 15 30.02 -6.09 -21.30
CA HIS A 15 31.23 -5.33 -21.65
C HIS A 15 32.31 -6.24 -22.27
N GLY A 16 32.23 -6.47 -23.58
CA GLY A 16 33.14 -7.34 -24.35
C GLY A 16 32.75 -8.83 -24.29
N THR A 17 33.04 -9.67 -25.28
CA THR A 17 33.74 -9.51 -26.58
C THR A 17 33.08 -10.44 -27.63
N ALA A 18 33.15 -10.10 -28.92
CA ALA A 18 32.55 -10.83 -30.04
C ALA A 18 33.60 -11.59 -30.88
N PRO A 19 33.24 -12.49 -31.85
CA PRO A 19 31.91 -12.97 -32.29
C PRO A 19 31.70 -14.48 -31.94
N ASP A 20 31.08 -15.43 -32.65
CA ASP A 20 30.50 -15.64 -34.01
C ASP A 20 29.39 -16.77 -33.94
N PRO A 21 28.70 -17.25 -35.01
CA PRO A 21 27.26 -17.58 -34.89
C PRO A 21 26.79 -19.00 -35.29
N SER A 22 25.64 -19.41 -34.74
CA SER A 22 24.56 -20.20 -35.40
C SER A 22 23.33 -20.22 -34.47
N SER A 23 22.06 -20.01 -34.83
CA SER A 23 21.26 -20.12 -36.07
C SER A 23 20.20 -21.24 -35.97
N SER A 24 18.97 -20.90 -35.57
CA SER A 24 17.72 -21.51 -36.05
C SER A 24 16.47 -20.76 -35.50
N VAL A 25 15.33 -20.93 -36.18
CA VAL A 25 14.05 -20.21 -35.93
C VAL A 25 12.98 -21.20 -35.42
N PRO A 26 12.07 -20.81 -34.50
CA PRO A 26 11.09 -21.72 -33.89
C PRO A 26 9.73 -21.79 -34.62
N GLN A 27 8.97 -22.88 -34.43
CA GLN A 27 7.52 -23.00 -34.64
C GLN A 27 6.90 -24.10 -33.71
N PRO A 28 5.55 -24.19 -33.56
CA PRO A 28 4.92 -24.50 -32.26
C PRO A 28 4.01 -25.76 -32.24
N GLU A 29 2.87 -25.70 -31.52
CA GLU A 29 1.84 -26.75 -31.28
C GLU A 29 2.23 -27.75 -30.15
N THR A 30 1.34 -28.37 -29.35
CA THR A 30 -0.15 -28.37 -29.28
C THR A 30 -0.66 -28.58 -27.83
N GLU A 31 -1.93 -28.26 -27.56
CA GLU A 31 -2.75 -28.69 -26.38
C GLU A 31 -3.42 -30.07 -26.63
N PRO A 32 -4.23 -30.70 -25.72
CA PRO A 32 -4.36 -30.60 -24.24
C PRO A 32 -4.57 -31.99 -23.51
N SER A 33 -4.95 -31.94 -22.21
CA SER A 33 -5.87 -32.87 -21.49
C SER A 33 -5.41 -34.15 -20.75
N SER A 34 -6.12 -34.43 -19.64
CA SER A 34 -6.27 -35.70 -18.87
C SER A 34 -5.05 -36.27 -18.10
N GLU A 35 -5.16 -36.96 -16.95
CA GLU A 35 -6.32 -37.24 -16.08
C GLU A 35 -5.95 -37.58 -14.61
N ARG A 36 -6.77 -37.10 -13.66
CA ARG A 36 -7.37 -37.80 -12.49
C ARG A 36 -6.64 -38.99 -11.82
N SER A 37 -6.30 -38.87 -10.53
CA SER A 37 -6.77 -39.78 -9.43
C SER A 37 -6.28 -39.39 -8.03
N SER A 38 -6.95 -39.93 -6.99
CA SER A 38 -6.76 -39.60 -5.56
C SER A 38 -6.07 -40.71 -4.77
N ALA A 39 -5.36 -40.35 -3.69
CA ALA A 39 -5.25 -41.17 -2.48
C ALA A 39 -4.82 -40.32 -1.27
N SER A 40 -5.22 -40.71 -0.05
CA SER A 40 -4.86 -40.03 1.21
C SER A 40 -4.35 -41.04 2.23
N THR A 41 -3.35 -40.69 3.05
CA THR A 41 -3.03 -41.44 4.28
C THR A 41 -2.17 -40.63 5.25
N THR A 42 -2.47 -40.72 6.56
CA THR A 42 -1.64 -40.21 7.68
C THR A 42 -1.74 -41.20 8.85
N PRO A 43 -0.61 -41.57 9.47
CA PRO A 43 -0.38 -41.36 10.93
C PRO A 43 1.12 -41.15 11.27
N SER A 44 1.62 -40.95 12.50
CA SER A 44 1.15 -40.30 13.75
C SER A 44 2.31 -40.29 14.79
N ALA A 45 2.38 -39.28 15.67
CA ALA A 45 2.98 -39.24 17.02
C ALA A 45 4.49 -39.54 17.34
N ALA A 46 5.16 -38.49 17.86
CA ALA A 46 5.97 -38.41 19.11
C ALA A 46 7.53 -38.62 19.17
N PRO A 47 8.27 -37.90 20.08
CA PRO A 47 9.75 -37.83 20.23
C PRO A 47 10.27 -38.61 21.49
N PRO A 48 11.50 -38.46 22.08
CA PRO A 48 12.67 -37.57 21.82
C PRO A 48 14.07 -38.30 21.82
N THR A 49 15.23 -37.61 21.93
CA THR A 49 16.04 -37.41 23.18
C THR A 49 17.27 -36.48 22.91
N SER A 50 17.91 -35.93 23.96
CA SER A 50 18.98 -34.89 23.92
C SER A 50 20.44 -35.40 24.09
N VAL A 51 21.43 -34.68 23.52
CA VAL A 51 22.90 -34.80 23.76
C VAL A 51 23.54 -33.38 23.69
N HIS A 52 24.67 -33.11 24.36
CA HIS A 52 25.11 -31.74 24.73
C HIS A 52 26.65 -31.52 24.83
N ILE A 53 27.18 -30.39 24.28
CA ILE A 53 28.56 -29.77 24.41
C ILE A 53 29.80 -30.65 24.06
N PRO A 54 31.06 -30.12 23.93
CA PRO A 54 31.64 -28.74 24.00
C PRO A 54 32.49 -28.34 22.74
N ALA A 55 33.35 -27.29 22.70
CA ALA A 55 33.14 -25.83 22.93
C ALA A 55 34.39 -24.98 22.52
N ALA A 56 34.18 -23.76 21.98
CA ALA A 56 35.16 -22.64 21.84
C ALA A 56 36.41 -22.84 20.93
N PRO A 57 37.22 -21.78 20.60
CA PRO A 57 37.08 -20.34 20.89
C PRO A 57 37.13 -19.40 19.66
N GLY A 58 36.76 -18.12 19.85
CA GLY A 58 37.00 -17.06 18.86
C GLY A 58 36.44 -15.70 19.33
N SER A 59 37.30 -14.77 19.75
CA SER A 59 36.87 -13.45 20.26
C SER A 59 36.83 -12.38 19.16
N GLY A 60 35.77 -11.57 19.14
CA GLY A 60 35.64 -10.41 18.25
C GLY A 60 34.62 -9.41 18.81
N MET A 61 35.11 -8.37 19.49
CA MET A 61 34.25 -7.33 20.09
C MET A 61 33.68 -6.38 19.03
N TYR A 62 32.36 -6.24 19.02
CA TYR A 62 31.68 -4.98 18.74
C TYR A 62 30.51 -4.84 19.72
N SER A 63 30.45 -3.69 20.39
CA SER A 63 29.65 -3.51 21.60
C SER A 63 28.15 -3.46 21.30
N ALA A 64 27.35 -4.05 22.21
CA ALA A 64 25.93 -3.72 22.29
C ALA A 64 25.79 -2.23 22.65
N HIS A 65 25.26 -1.43 21.72
CA HIS A 65 24.62 -0.16 22.06
C HIS A 65 23.13 -0.42 22.30
N ASP A 66 22.83 -1.03 23.44
CA ASP A 66 21.61 -0.68 24.15
C ASP A 66 21.63 0.83 24.37
N ASN A 67 20.69 1.56 23.78
CA ASN A 67 20.58 2.98 24.01
C ASN A 67 19.11 3.41 24.08
N VAL A 68 18.57 3.22 25.27
CA VAL A 68 17.39 3.92 25.81
C VAL A 68 16.11 3.68 24.99
N SER A 69 15.54 2.50 25.20
CA SER A 69 14.09 2.39 25.36
C SER A 69 13.65 3.23 26.57
N GLY A 70 13.57 4.55 26.38
CA GLY A 70 12.81 5.41 27.28
C GLY A 70 11.35 4.95 27.29
N PRO A 71 10.55 5.32 28.30
CA PRO A 71 9.11 5.04 28.25
C PRO A 71 8.57 5.64 26.95
N ARG A 72 8.11 4.77 26.04
CA ARG A 72 7.25 5.21 24.95
C ARG A 72 6.04 5.83 25.63
N ASN A 73 5.81 7.11 25.38
CA ASN A 73 4.58 7.77 25.78
C ASN A 73 3.45 7.29 24.86
N ASP A 74 3.14 5.99 24.88
CA ASP A 74 2.03 5.40 24.13
C ASP A 74 0.67 5.91 24.67
N ASP A 75 0.66 6.44 25.90
CA ASP A 75 -0.44 7.20 26.50
C ASP A 75 -0.54 8.67 25.99
N ALA A 76 0.46 9.18 25.25
CA ALA A 76 0.43 10.56 24.76
C ALA A 76 -0.41 10.71 23.49
N VAL A 77 -1.38 11.61 23.55
CA VAL A 77 -2.25 11.97 22.42
C VAL A 77 -1.42 12.47 21.23
N ASN A 78 -1.50 11.77 20.10
CA ASN A 78 -0.85 12.17 18.86
C ASN A 78 -1.57 13.38 18.23
N VAL A 79 -1.14 14.58 18.61
CA VAL A 79 -1.69 15.87 18.16
C VAL A 79 -1.60 16.02 16.63
N THR A 80 -0.57 15.45 15.98
CA THR A 80 -0.46 15.45 14.52
C THR A 80 -1.61 14.69 13.86
N HIS A 81 -1.97 13.51 14.39
CA HIS A 81 -3.12 12.75 13.90
C HIS A 81 -4.43 13.49 14.16
N LEU A 82 -4.59 14.14 15.32
CA LEU A 82 -5.78 14.98 15.57
C LEU A 82 -5.89 16.16 14.61
N ARG A 83 -4.77 16.85 14.30
CA ARG A 83 -4.75 17.94 13.31
C ARG A 83 -5.12 17.43 11.91
N LEU A 84 -4.63 16.27 11.50
CA LEU A 84 -4.97 15.65 10.22
C LEU A 84 -6.45 15.22 10.15
N PHE A 85 -6.98 14.61 11.22
CA PHE A 85 -8.40 14.22 11.30
C PHE A 85 -9.34 15.43 11.30
N HIS A 86 -8.97 16.53 11.97
CA HIS A 86 -9.68 17.80 11.87
C HIS A 86 -9.61 18.36 10.44
N HIS A 87 -8.43 18.35 9.82
CA HIS A 87 -8.23 18.86 8.45
C HIS A 87 -9.14 18.13 7.46
N PHE A 88 -9.25 16.81 7.54
CA PHE A 88 -10.16 15.99 6.72
C PHE A 88 -11.58 16.58 6.62
N GLY A 89 -12.19 16.91 7.76
CA GLY A 89 -13.57 17.39 7.82
C GLY A 89 -13.80 18.75 7.12
N GLU A 90 -12.75 19.55 6.94
CA GLU A 90 -12.84 20.86 6.29
C GLU A 90 -12.88 20.77 4.75
N PHE A 91 -12.24 19.77 4.15
CA PHE A 91 -12.15 19.66 2.67
C PHE A 91 -12.84 18.42 2.07
N ILE A 92 -13.12 17.36 2.84
CA ILE A 92 -13.75 16.14 2.30
C ILE A 92 -15.20 16.38 1.85
N VAL A 93 -15.96 17.20 2.56
CA VAL A 93 -17.37 17.43 2.26
C VAL A 93 -17.54 18.24 0.96
N PRO A 94 -16.80 19.35 0.74
CA PRO A 94 -16.70 20.00 -0.57
C PRO A 94 -16.40 19.05 -1.74
N LEU A 95 -15.55 18.03 -1.52
CA LEU A 95 -15.10 17.12 -2.56
C LEU A 95 -16.15 16.07 -2.99
N PHE A 96 -17.09 15.71 -2.11
CA PHE A 96 -18.02 14.59 -2.34
C PHE A 96 -19.52 14.89 -2.14
N ALA A 97 -19.88 15.92 -1.36
CA ALA A 97 -21.28 16.22 -1.01
C ALA A 97 -21.63 17.73 -1.11
N GLY A 98 -20.71 18.56 -1.60
CA GLY A 98 -20.91 20.01 -1.70
C GLY A 98 -20.72 20.70 -0.35
N SER A 99 -21.63 21.62 0.02
CA SER A 99 -21.43 22.40 1.25
C SER A 99 -21.61 21.57 2.53
N LYS A 100 -20.64 21.71 3.45
CA LYS A 100 -20.66 21.18 4.82
C LYS A 100 -21.78 21.78 5.70
N ASP A 101 -22.37 22.88 5.26
CA ASP A 101 -23.48 23.55 5.95
C ASP A 101 -24.86 22.95 5.61
N THR A 102 -24.90 21.96 4.70
CA THR A 102 -26.10 21.15 4.42
C THR A 102 -26.24 19.97 5.38
N ASP A 103 -27.46 19.48 5.60
CA ASP A 103 -27.68 18.25 6.39
C ASP A 103 -27.06 17.01 5.74
N LEU A 104 -27.05 16.96 4.41
CA LEU A 104 -26.37 15.91 3.65
C LEU A 104 -24.87 15.92 3.93
N GLY A 105 -24.23 17.10 3.88
CA GLY A 105 -22.81 17.25 4.17
C GLY A 105 -22.44 16.88 5.61
N ARG A 106 -23.27 17.30 6.58
CA ARG A 106 -23.12 16.91 7.99
C ARG A 106 -23.22 15.39 8.19
N GLU A 107 -24.24 14.75 7.64
CA GLU A 107 -24.46 13.31 7.84
C GLU A 107 -23.45 12.46 7.04
N TYR A 108 -22.98 12.94 5.89
CA TYR A 108 -21.87 12.34 5.15
C TYR A 108 -20.60 12.30 6.00
N LEU A 109 -20.18 13.45 6.55
CA LEU A 109 -19.00 13.54 7.42
C LEU A 109 -19.16 12.70 8.69
N ARG A 110 -20.33 12.74 9.31
CA ARG A 110 -20.66 11.94 10.50
C ARG A 110 -20.57 10.44 10.24
N ASN A 111 -20.97 9.95 9.07
CA ASN A 111 -20.83 8.52 8.73
C ASN A 111 -19.39 8.13 8.40
N TYR A 112 -18.62 8.99 7.72
CA TYR A 112 -17.18 8.80 7.55
C TYR A 112 -16.46 8.68 8.91
N HIS A 113 -16.75 9.57 9.86
CA HIS A 113 -16.16 9.54 11.19
C HIS A 113 -16.55 8.28 11.98
N LYS A 114 -17.83 7.89 12.01
CA LYS A 114 -18.27 6.61 12.64
C LYS A 114 -17.51 5.41 12.08
N ALA A 115 -17.42 5.33 10.75
CA ALA A 115 -16.74 4.24 10.05
C ALA A 115 -15.24 4.22 10.40
N ALA A 116 -14.58 5.37 10.41
CA ALA A 116 -13.16 5.49 10.78
C ALA A 116 -12.87 5.05 12.23
N PHE A 117 -13.72 5.46 13.19
CA PHE A 117 -13.61 4.99 14.58
C PHE A 117 -13.91 3.49 14.75
N SER A 118 -14.53 2.86 13.75
CA SER A 118 -14.85 1.42 13.72
C SER A 118 -13.92 0.61 12.80
N SER A 119 -12.91 1.23 12.18
CA SER A 119 -12.07 0.60 11.16
C SER A 119 -10.70 1.29 11.06
N GLU A 120 -9.67 0.73 11.71
CA GLU A 120 -8.32 1.31 11.81
C GLU A 120 -7.70 1.63 10.43
N TYR A 121 -7.99 0.82 9.41
CA TYR A 121 -7.53 1.04 8.03
C TYR A 121 -8.09 2.34 7.43
N LEU A 122 -9.38 2.61 7.63
CA LEU A 122 -10.02 3.83 7.15
C LEU A 122 -9.53 5.06 7.93
N MET A 123 -9.30 4.94 9.24
CA MET A 123 -8.67 6.01 10.02
C MET A 123 -7.29 6.37 9.46
N HIS A 124 -6.43 5.39 9.16
CA HIS A 124 -5.12 5.66 8.57
C HIS A 124 -5.22 6.30 7.18
N GLU A 125 -6.18 5.90 6.34
CA GLU A 125 -6.37 6.49 5.01
C GLU A 125 -6.86 7.95 5.08
N ILE A 126 -7.75 8.26 6.02
CA ILE A 126 -8.20 9.63 6.32
C ILE A 126 -7.03 10.53 6.70
N LEU A 127 -6.14 10.04 7.57
CA LEU A 127 -4.95 10.77 7.99
C LEU A 127 -3.95 10.91 6.83
N ALA A 128 -3.79 9.86 6.02
CA ALA A 128 -2.91 9.84 4.86
C ALA A 128 -3.34 10.85 3.79
N PHE A 129 -4.61 10.82 3.38
CA PHE A 129 -5.17 11.74 2.40
C PHE A 129 -5.12 13.19 2.87
N SER A 130 -5.35 13.43 4.17
CA SER A 130 -5.21 14.77 4.78
C SER A 130 -3.77 15.26 4.79
N ALA A 131 -2.79 14.39 5.05
CA ALA A 131 -1.38 14.73 4.95
C ALA A 131 -0.98 14.98 3.49
N SER A 132 -1.49 14.17 2.55
CA SER A 132 -1.30 14.33 1.11
C SER A 132 -1.85 15.68 0.61
N HIS A 133 -3.01 16.12 1.11
CA HIS A 133 -3.55 17.46 0.84
C HIS A 133 -2.65 18.57 1.37
N LEU A 134 -2.22 18.50 2.64
CA LEU A 134 -1.32 19.50 3.24
C LEU A 134 0.04 19.54 2.53
N ALA A 135 0.55 18.41 2.05
CA ALA A 135 1.79 18.33 1.26
C ALA A 135 1.75 19.16 -0.04
N ARG A 136 0.56 19.38 -0.61
CA ARG A 136 0.34 20.20 -1.82
C ARG A 136 0.00 21.66 -1.52
N THR A 137 -0.47 21.96 -0.32
CA THR A 137 -1.09 23.26 0.02
C THR A 137 -0.33 24.08 1.04
N GLU A 138 0.54 23.47 1.86
CA GLU A 138 1.50 24.20 2.69
C GLU A 138 2.80 24.54 1.93
N SER A 139 3.47 25.60 2.37
CA SER A 139 4.79 25.97 1.86
C SER A 139 5.88 24.98 2.28
N HIS A 140 7.00 24.98 1.56
CA HIS A 140 8.23 24.33 2.03
C HIS A 140 8.70 24.99 3.35
N PRO A 141 9.29 24.24 4.30
CA PRO A 141 9.66 22.82 4.21
C PRO A 141 8.56 21.82 4.66
N ALA A 142 7.46 22.30 5.26
CA ALA A 142 6.43 21.44 5.86
C ALA A 142 5.82 20.44 4.86
N ALA A 143 5.62 20.89 3.61
CA ALA A 143 5.18 20.07 2.48
C ALA A 143 5.87 18.69 2.38
N LYS A 144 7.21 18.65 2.50
CA LYS A 144 7.99 17.41 2.38
C LYS A 144 7.76 16.45 3.56
N SER A 145 7.55 17.00 4.76
CA SER A 145 7.26 16.21 5.96
C SER A 145 5.86 15.58 5.87
N TYR A 146 4.89 16.35 5.37
CA TYR A 146 3.53 15.86 5.11
C TYR A 146 3.49 14.81 4.00
N ALA A 147 4.29 14.94 2.93
CA ALA A 147 4.38 13.92 1.88
C ALA A 147 4.88 12.57 2.43
N HIS A 148 5.97 12.56 3.21
CA HIS A 148 6.48 11.34 3.85
C HIS A 148 5.47 10.73 4.83
N LEU A 149 4.79 11.57 5.62
CA LEU A 149 3.75 11.13 6.54
C LEU A 149 2.54 10.52 5.81
N ALA A 150 2.13 11.08 4.68
CA ALA A 150 1.07 10.54 3.83
C ALA A 150 1.41 9.13 3.32
N THR A 151 2.60 8.93 2.75
CA THR A 151 3.06 7.61 2.27
C THR A 151 3.11 6.59 3.41
N SER A 152 3.62 6.97 4.58
CA SER A 152 3.69 6.09 5.76
C SER A 152 2.30 5.67 6.25
N LEU A 153 1.36 6.62 6.34
CA LEU A 153 -0.01 6.36 6.77
C LEU A 153 -0.80 5.51 5.75
N GLN A 154 -0.69 5.80 4.45
CA GLN A 154 -1.35 5.02 3.39
C GLN A 154 -0.81 3.57 3.34
N THR A 155 0.51 3.39 3.49
CA THR A 155 1.13 2.05 3.56
C THR A 155 0.56 1.24 4.73
N LYS A 156 0.39 1.88 5.90
CA LYS A 156 -0.22 1.27 7.08
C LYS A 156 -1.72 1.02 6.89
N ALA A 157 -2.45 1.91 6.21
CA ALA A 157 -3.87 1.76 5.87
C ALA A 157 -4.11 0.53 4.98
N ILE A 158 -3.35 0.39 3.89
CA ILE A 158 -3.40 -0.75 2.97
C ILE A 158 -3.00 -2.05 3.69
N SER A 159 -1.96 -2.02 4.53
CA SER A 159 -1.55 -3.17 5.34
C SER A 159 -2.67 -3.65 6.27
N LEU A 160 -3.33 -2.74 6.98
CA LEU A 160 -4.46 -3.05 7.85
C LEU A 160 -5.68 -3.57 7.06
N PHE A 161 -5.99 -2.96 5.93
CA PHE A 161 -7.10 -3.39 5.08
C PHE A 161 -6.89 -4.83 4.59
N ASN A 162 -5.68 -5.16 4.13
CA ASN A 162 -5.33 -6.50 3.68
C ASN A 162 -5.39 -7.57 4.79
N VAL A 163 -5.23 -7.21 6.06
CA VAL A 163 -5.49 -8.11 7.21
C VAL A 163 -6.99 -8.19 7.50
N SER A 164 -7.72 -7.08 7.33
CA SER A 164 -9.17 -6.99 7.59
C SER A 164 -10.03 -7.66 6.52
N THR A 165 -9.54 -7.86 5.30
CA THR A 165 -10.22 -8.67 4.26
C THR A 165 -10.09 -10.17 4.53
N GLN A 166 -8.98 -10.60 5.14
CA GLN A 166 -8.77 -11.99 5.58
C GLN A 166 -9.62 -12.34 6.83
N ASN A 167 -10.07 -11.33 7.59
CA ASN A 167 -10.78 -11.50 8.85
C ASN A 167 -12.13 -10.75 8.82
N PRO A 168 -13.23 -11.37 8.34
CA PRO A 168 -14.51 -10.69 8.12
C PRO A 168 -15.08 -9.95 9.34
N GLY A 169 -14.82 -10.43 10.57
CA GLY A 169 -15.25 -9.76 11.79
C GLY A 169 -14.55 -8.44 12.12
N LEU A 170 -13.52 -8.04 11.35
CA LEU A 170 -12.81 -6.77 11.50
C LEU A 170 -13.21 -5.70 10.46
N ASN A 171 -13.89 -6.10 9.37
CA ASN A 171 -14.37 -5.15 8.37
C ASN A 171 -15.85 -4.83 8.56
N THR A 172 -16.24 -3.64 8.11
CA THR A 172 -17.65 -3.28 7.91
C THR A 172 -17.84 -2.90 6.46
N ILE A 173 -18.99 -3.24 5.85
CA ILE A 173 -19.27 -2.89 4.45
C ILE A 173 -19.14 -1.37 4.22
N VAL A 174 -19.58 -0.57 5.20
CA VAL A 174 -19.47 0.90 5.19
C VAL A 174 -18.01 1.36 5.28
N GLY A 175 -17.21 0.79 6.18
CA GLY A 175 -15.79 1.12 6.31
C GLY A 175 -14.97 0.71 5.07
N THR A 176 -15.24 -0.47 4.51
CA THR A 176 -14.65 -0.96 3.25
C THR A 176 -15.02 -0.07 2.06
N PHE A 177 -16.29 0.32 1.94
CA PHE A 177 -16.74 1.23 0.88
C PHE A 177 -16.05 2.59 0.97
N HIS A 178 -16.04 3.21 2.16
CA HIS A 178 -15.36 4.49 2.37
C HIS A 178 -13.85 4.40 2.14
N PHE A 179 -13.18 3.32 2.58
CA PHE A 179 -11.76 3.12 2.33
C PHE A 179 -11.45 3.01 0.84
N SER A 180 -12.14 2.15 0.10
CA SER A 180 -11.93 1.99 -1.34
C SER A 180 -12.23 3.27 -2.13
N SER A 181 -13.30 3.99 -1.75
CA SER A 181 -13.63 5.29 -2.36
C SER A 181 -12.55 6.33 -2.08
N LEU A 182 -12.06 6.43 -0.84
CA LEU A 182 -11.07 7.43 -0.44
C LEU A 182 -9.70 7.14 -1.05
N LEU A 183 -9.25 5.89 -1.01
CA LEU A 183 -7.98 5.45 -1.61
C LEU A 183 -7.99 5.67 -3.12
N GLY A 184 -9.10 5.39 -3.82
CA GLY A 184 -9.26 5.69 -5.24
C GLY A 184 -9.08 7.18 -5.55
N THR A 185 -9.68 8.06 -4.73
CA THR A 185 -9.52 9.52 -4.85
C THR A 185 -8.11 9.99 -4.47
N HIS A 186 -7.45 9.36 -3.50
CA HIS A 186 -6.06 9.63 -3.13
C HIS A 186 -5.12 9.32 -4.31
N LEU A 187 -5.19 8.11 -4.85
CA LEU A 187 -4.38 7.68 -5.99
C LEU A 187 -4.66 8.49 -7.26
N LEU A 188 -5.91 8.89 -7.51
CA LEU A 188 -6.26 9.80 -8.60
C LEU A 188 -5.64 11.19 -8.39
N SER A 189 -5.70 11.72 -7.16
CA SER A 189 -5.08 13.00 -6.81
C SER A 189 -3.55 12.97 -6.97
N ASP A 190 -2.90 11.88 -6.56
CA ASP A 190 -1.45 11.67 -6.75
C ASP A 190 -1.11 11.59 -8.25
N THR A 191 -1.85 10.79 -9.02
CA THR A 191 -1.64 10.62 -10.47
C THR A 191 -1.85 11.93 -11.25
N ILE A 192 -2.86 12.73 -10.88
CA ILE A 192 -3.10 14.06 -11.47
C ILE A 192 -1.99 15.07 -11.08
N SER A 193 -1.38 14.91 -9.91
CA SER A 193 -0.32 15.81 -9.41
C SER A 193 1.06 15.49 -9.99
N LEU A 194 1.30 14.23 -10.35
CA LEU A 194 2.56 13.71 -10.90
C LEU A 194 2.57 13.68 -12.44
N ARG A 195 1.65 14.40 -13.10
CA ARG A 195 1.41 14.35 -14.54
C ARG A 195 2.16 15.48 -15.26
N ASP A 196 3.12 15.11 -16.11
CA ASP A 196 3.92 16.04 -16.94
C ASP A 196 3.15 16.68 -18.12
N ILE A 197 2.00 16.10 -18.51
CA ILE A 197 1.16 16.57 -19.64
C ILE A 197 -0.04 17.41 -19.16
N SER A 198 -0.87 17.94 -20.07
CA SER A 198 -2.11 18.64 -19.67
C SER A 198 -3.14 17.67 -19.08
N LEU A 199 -4.14 18.20 -18.36
CA LEU A 199 -5.25 17.38 -17.86
C LEU A 199 -6.02 16.73 -19.02
N ASP A 200 -6.29 17.50 -20.08
CA ASP A 200 -7.04 17.04 -21.25
C ASP A 200 -6.29 15.95 -22.01
N ASP A 201 -4.96 16.08 -22.19
CA ASP A 201 -4.13 15.05 -22.81
C ASP A 201 -4.15 13.74 -21.99
N TYR A 202 -4.08 13.83 -20.66
CA TYR A 202 -4.18 12.65 -19.79
C TYR A 202 -5.56 12.00 -19.82
N LEU A 203 -6.64 12.79 -19.84
CA LEU A 203 -7.99 12.25 -19.99
C LEU A 203 -8.18 11.59 -21.36
N ASN A 204 -7.63 12.16 -22.43
CA ASN A 204 -7.59 11.54 -23.75
C ASN A 204 -6.74 10.25 -23.79
N HIS A 205 -5.66 10.18 -23.00
CA HIS A 205 -4.85 8.96 -22.87
C HIS A 205 -5.61 7.86 -22.09
N PHE A 206 -6.30 8.24 -21.02
CA PHE A 206 -7.10 7.34 -20.19
C PHE A 206 -8.35 6.83 -20.93
N ASP A 207 -9.05 7.69 -21.67
CA ASP A 207 -10.15 7.31 -22.58
C ASP A 207 -9.70 6.29 -23.63
N ARG A 208 -8.53 6.50 -24.26
CA ARG A 208 -7.96 5.52 -25.19
C ARG A 208 -7.61 4.20 -24.50
N TYR A 209 -7.05 4.22 -23.29
CA TYR A 209 -6.76 3.00 -22.53
C TYR A 209 -8.03 2.18 -22.24
N LEU A 210 -9.11 2.83 -21.81
CA LEU A 210 -10.40 2.16 -21.54
C LEU A 210 -11.12 1.64 -22.80
N LYS A 211 -10.72 2.05 -24.00
CA LYS A 211 -11.29 1.63 -25.29
C LYS A 211 -10.52 0.49 -25.98
N VAL A 212 -9.52 -0.09 -25.32
CA VAL A 212 -8.72 -1.23 -25.82
C VAL A 212 -9.14 -2.51 -25.07
N GLY A 213 -10.44 -2.75 -24.96
CA GLY A 213 -11.08 -3.92 -24.35
C GLY A 213 -12.33 -4.33 -25.10
#